data_AF-A0A8T7BMM0-F1
#
_entry.id   AF-A0A8T7BMM0-F1
#
_cell.length_a   1.000
_cell.length_b   1.000
_cell.length_c   1.000
_cell.angle_alpha   90.00
_cell.angle_beta   90.00
_cell.angle_gamma   90.00
#
_symmetry.space_group_name_H-M   'P 1'
#
loop_
_entity.id
_entity.type
_entity.pdbx_description
1 polymer ?
#
loop_
_entity_poly.entity_id
_entity_poly.type
_entity_poly.pdbx_seq_one_letter_code
_entity_poly.pdbx_strand_id
1 'polypeptide(L)'
;TRRLVKIREGLLKRIKLHPELKRSDNDFKRLFNSWFSRGFLLMQPIDWTTPAHILEKIIAYEAVHEIGTWSELRSRLEPQDRYCYAFFYPSMEDEPLVFVEVALTMNIPSNISDVLNIERQKTDPEEASCAIFYSISNCHSGLAGVSFGNFLIKQVATSLKLRFPQLKKFATISPAPMFRSWLQAQAGDSPEIVDLVKQCKKELTDSVYSRLRYQAARYYLFAKNAGNEPFDPVARFHLKNGAILERINPAADDSEKSNQQSFGLMVNYVYDLARVEDNHENYMKNHQVVCSSQVSKLLG
;
A
#
# COMPACT_ATOMS: atom_id res chain seq x y z
N THR A 1 17.75 19.07 7.32
CA THR A 1 16.83 17.92 7.51
C THR A 1 17.33 16.62 6.89
N ARG A 2 17.61 16.56 5.57
CA ARG A 2 18.04 15.33 4.86
C ARG A 2 19.14 14.49 5.55
N ARG A 3 20.18 15.14 6.08
CA ARG A 3 21.27 14.44 6.81
C ARG A 3 20.77 13.71 8.06
N LEU A 4 19.83 14.29 8.81
CA LEU A 4 19.27 13.66 10.01
C LEU A 4 18.40 12.46 9.64
N VAL A 5 17.65 12.53 8.54
CA VAL A 5 16.89 11.38 8.03
C VAL A 5 17.83 10.21 7.70
N LYS A 6 18.95 10.48 7.02
CA LYS A 6 19.99 9.47 6.75
C LYS A 6 20.65 8.92 8.02
N ILE A 7 20.87 9.75 9.03
CA ILE A 7 21.39 9.31 10.34
C ILE A 7 20.40 8.34 11.00
N ARG A 8 19.11 8.68 11.02
CA ARG A 8 18.07 7.79 11.58
C ARG A 8 17.94 6.50 10.78
N GLU A 9 18.06 6.54 9.46
CA GLU A 9 18.13 5.32 8.65
C GLU A 9 19.28 4.41 9.09
N GLY A 10 20.49 4.96 9.26
CA GLY A 10 21.63 4.20 9.78
C GLY A 10 21.41 3.68 11.20
N LEU A 11 20.73 4.45 12.05
CA LEU A 11 20.33 4.07 13.40
C LEU A 11 19.39 2.85 13.37
N LEU A 12 18.33 2.90 12.58
CA LEU A 12 17.33 1.82 12.46
C LEU A 12 17.97 0.49 12.03
N LYS A 13 18.97 0.53 11.14
CA LYS A 13 19.73 -0.66 10.72
C LYS A 13 20.54 -1.29 11.87
N ARG A 14 21.01 -0.48 12.83
CA ARG A 14 21.85 -0.93 13.95
C ARG A 14 21.07 -1.36 15.19
N ILE A 15 19.82 -0.93 15.36
CA ILE A 15 18.99 -1.27 16.55
C ILE A 15 18.86 -2.79 16.75
N LYS A 16 18.85 -3.58 15.66
CA LYS A 16 18.80 -5.06 15.77
C LYS A 16 20.00 -5.65 16.51
N LEU A 17 21.18 -5.04 16.36
CA LEU A 17 22.43 -5.46 17.01
C LEU A 17 22.68 -4.72 18.33
N HIS A 18 22.11 -3.53 18.46
CA HIS A 18 22.30 -2.59 19.58
C HIS A 18 20.95 -2.07 20.11
N PRO A 19 20.19 -2.86 20.90
CA PRO A 19 18.85 -2.50 21.35
C PRO A 19 18.77 -1.21 22.17
N GLU A 20 19.87 -0.81 22.83
CA GLU A 20 20.01 0.44 23.59
C GLU A 20 19.76 1.69 22.74
N LEU A 21 20.03 1.61 21.43
CA LEU A 21 19.83 2.71 20.48
C LEU A 21 18.35 3.03 20.23
N LYS A 22 17.42 2.18 20.70
CA LYS A 22 15.98 2.41 20.59
C LYS A 22 15.53 3.70 21.29
N ARG A 23 16.22 4.11 22.35
CA ARG A 23 15.94 5.38 23.03
C ARG A 23 16.17 6.57 22.08
N SER A 24 17.30 6.57 21.37
CA SER A 24 17.63 7.61 20.39
C SER A 24 16.64 7.62 19.22
N ASP A 25 16.18 6.46 18.74
CA ASP A 25 15.16 6.41 17.68
C ASP A 25 13.83 7.03 18.12
N ASN A 26 13.42 6.83 19.38
CA ASN A 26 12.21 7.47 19.91
C ASN A 26 12.33 9.00 19.87
N ASP A 27 13.51 9.56 20.19
CA ASP A 27 13.74 11.00 20.15
C ASP A 27 13.75 11.53 18.71
N PHE A 28 14.41 10.84 17.79
CA PHE A 28 14.32 11.16 16.36
C PHE A 28 12.87 11.13 15.85
N LYS A 29 12.11 10.09 16.22
CA LYS A 29 10.71 9.94 15.81
C LYS A 29 9.83 11.08 16.34
N ARG A 30 10.04 11.50 17.59
CA ARG A 30 9.35 12.67 18.18
C ARG A 30 9.68 13.95 17.42
N LEU A 31 10.97 14.21 17.17
CA LEU A 31 11.41 15.39 16.41
C LEU A 31 10.84 15.39 14.99
N PHE A 32 10.92 14.26 14.27
CA PHE A 32 10.41 14.16 12.90
C PHE A 32 8.89 14.28 12.82
N ASN A 33 8.13 13.76 13.78
CA ASN A 33 6.67 13.99 13.80
C ASN A 33 6.31 15.47 14.01
N SER A 34 7.14 16.24 14.73
CA SER A 34 6.97 17.68 14.87
C SER A 34 7.37 18.43 13.59
N TRP A 35 8.50 18.04 12.97
CA TRP A 35 9.03 18.72 11.80
C TRP A 35 8.25 18.42 10.53
N PHE A 36 7.91 17.16 10.24
CA PHE A 36 7.19 16.76 9.04
C PHE A 36 5.68 16.86 9.23
N SER A 37 5.22 18.03 9.70
CA SER A 37 3.81 18.28 9.90
C SER A 37 3.07 18.37 8.55
N ARG A 38 1.83 17.87 8.52
CA ARG A 38 0.99 17.80 7.32
C ARG A 38 0.82 19.15 6.60
N GLY A 39 0.80 20.26 7.34
CA GLY A 39 0.47 21.59 6.80
C GLY A 39 1.43 22.10 5.73
N PHE A 40 2.64 21.53 5.63
CA PHE A 40 3.66 21.93 4.65
C PHE A 40 3.95 20.85 3.61
N LEU A 41 3.21 19.74 3.61
CA LEU A 41 3.41 18.69 2.63
C LEU A 41 2.78 19.12 1.30
N LEU A 42 3.61 19.29 0.27
CA LEU A 42 3.20 19.74 -1.04
C LEU A 42 2.99 18.54 -1.96
N MET A 43 1.76 18.35 -2.43
CA MET A 43 1.44 17.35 -3.45
C MET A 43 1.74 17.92 -4.84
N GLN A 44 2.54 17.21 -5.63
CA GLN A 44 2.87 17.57 -7.01
C GLN A 44 2.59 16.38 -7.95
N PRO A 45 2.04 16.63 -9.16
CA PRO A 45 1.98 15.60 -10.19
C PRO A 45 3.39 15.22 -10.65
N ILE A 46 3.59 13.95 -10.95
CA ILE A 46 4.81 13.40 -11.53
C ILE A 46 4.44 12.78 -12.87
N ASP A 47 5.11 13.23 -13.92
CA ASP A 47 4.90 12.81 -15.30
C ASP A 47 6.23 12.84 -16.07
N TRP A 48 6.19 12.54 -17.37
CA TRP A 48 7.38 12.49 -18.20
C TRP A 48 8.06 13.86 -18.44
N THR A 49 7.43 14.97 -18.03
CA THR A 49 8.03 16.32 -18.07
C THR A 49 8.80 16.66 -16.79
N THR A 50 8.65 15.82 -15.74
CA THR A 50 9.34 16.00 -14.46
C THR A 50 10.86 15.88 -14.64
N PRO A 51 11.68 16.70 -13.95
CA PRO A 51 13.13 16.64 -14.05
C PRO A 51 13.69 15.23 -13.83
N ALA A 52 14.62 14.80 -14.71
CA ALA A 52 15.17 13.45 -14.71
C ALA A 52 15.74 13.02 -13.35
N HIS A 53 16.40 13.92 -12.62
CA HIS A 53 16.97 13.62 -11.30
C HIS A 53 15.91 13.31 -10.22
N ILE A 54 14.66 13.73 -10.41
CA ILE A 54 13.52 13.33 -9.55
C ILE A 54 12.99 11.97 -10.02
N LEU A 55 12.87 11.76 -11.33
CA LEU A 55 12.44 10.48 -11.90
C LEU A 55 13.39 9.33 -11.53
N GLU A 56 14.71 9.57 -11.50
CA GLU A 56 15.71 8.62 -10.99
C GLU A 56 15.43 8.20 -9.55
N LYS A 57 14.97 9.13 -8.71
CA LYS A 57 14.59 8.84 -7.32
C LYS A 57 13.32 8.00 -7.25
N ILE A 58 12.34 8.24 -8.12
CA ILE A 58 11.13 7.40 -8.19
C ILE A 58 11.52 5.95 -8.51
N ILE A 59 12.38 5.73 -9.51
CA ILE A 59 12.93 4.40 -9.82
C ILE A 59 13.62 3.80 -8.59
N ALA A 60 14.52 4.55 -7.94
CA ALA A 60 15.29 4.07 -6.79
C ALA A 60 14.44 3.77 -5.54
N TYR A 61 13.27 4.40 -5.42
CA TYR A 61 12.42 4.32 -4.22
C TYR A 61 11.18 3.43 -4.39
N GLU A 62 10.94 2.89 -5.58
CA GLU A 62 9.81 2.01 -5.81
C GLU A 62 9.95 0.69 -5.03
N ALA A 63 9.06 0.50 -4.05
CA ALA A 63 9.15 -0.57 -3.06
C ALA A 63 8.09 -1.67 -3.23
N VAL A 64 7.06 -1.44 -4.03
CA VAL A 64 5.95 -2.38 -4.25
C VAL A 64 6.23 -3.23 -5.48
N HIS A 65 6.36 -2.59 -6.64
CA HIS A 65 6.59 -3.21 -7.95
C HIS A 65 7.84 -2.61 -8.58
N GLU A 66 8.98 -3.26 -8.38
CA GLU A 66 10.30 -2.78 -8.83
C GLU A 66 10.26 -2.26 -10.26
N ILE A 67 10.90 -1.11 -10.49
CA ILE A 67 11.08 -0.50 -11.81
C ILE A 67 12.54 -0.76 -12.20
N GLY A 68 12.76 -1.72 -13.09
CA GLY A 68 14.10 -2.12 -13.51
C GLY A 68 14.70 -1.20 -14.58
N THR A 69 13.86 -0.45 -15.31
CA THR A 69 14.29 0.32 -16.48
C THR A 69 13.55 1.66 -16.65
N TRP A 70 14.16 2.61 -17.36
CA TRP A 70 13.49 3.84 -17.80
C TRP A 70 12.27 3.60 -18.68
N SER A 71 12.28 2.50 -19.45
CA SER A 71 11.13 2.10 -20.28
C SER A 71 9.94 1.71 -19.42
N GLU A 72 10.18 0.97 -18.34
CA GLU A 72 9.15 0.65 -17.35
C GLU A 72 8.66 1.88 -16.60
N LEU A 73 9.55 2.82 -16.23
CA LEU A 73 9.08 4.09 -15.66
C LEU A 73 8.16 4.83 -16.64
N ARG A 74 8.57 4.91 -17.91
CA ARG A 74 7.80 5.57 -18.96
C ARG A 74 6.44 4.92 -19.15
N SER A 75 6.34 3.59 -19.15
CA SER A 75 5.05 2.88 -19.29
C SER A 75 4.09 3.13 -18.12
N ARG A 76 4.61 3.58 -16.97
CA ARG A 76 3.82 3.97 -15.79
C ARG A 76 3.51 5.46 -15.70
N LEU A 77 4.12 6.33 -16.51
CA LEU A 77 3.94 7.79 -16.44
C LEU A 77 3.40 8.42 -17.73
N GLU A 78 3.74 7.88 -18.89
CA GLU A 78 3.38 8.47 -20.19
C GLU A 78 1.94 8.17 -20.64
N PRO A 79 1.36 6.96 -20.43
CA PRO A 79 -0.01 6.71 -20.85
C PRO A 79 -1.02 7.64 -20.16
N GLN A 80 -2.03 8.09 -20.90
CA GLN A 80 -3.01 9.05 -20.40
C GLN A 80 -3.90 8.51 -19.25
N ASP A 81 -3.96 7.18 -19.11
CA ASP A 81 -4.63 6.49 -18.01
C ASP A 81 -3.70 6.16 -16.84
N ARG A 82 -2.52 6.78 -16.79
CA ARG A 82 -1.56 6.66 -15.69
C ARG A 82 -1.30 8.03 -15.08
N TYR A 83 -1.29 8.05 -13.75
CA TYR A 83 -1.05 9.25 -12.96
C TYR A 83 -0.12 8.90 -11.82
N CYS A 84 0.87 9.76 -11.58
CA CYS A 84 1.72 9.67 -10.41
C CYS A 84 1.68 10.99 -9.65
N TYR A 85 1.66 10.90 -8.32
CA TYR A 85 1.72 12.06 -7.44
C TYR A 85 2.81 11.82 -6.41
N ALA A 86 3.63 12.82 -6.16
CA ALA A 86 4.61 12.79 -5.09
C ALA A 86 4.37 13.92 -4.08
N PHE A 87 4.71 13.64 -2.84
CA PHE A 87 4.60 14.54 -1.72
C PHE A 87 6.00 15.03 -1.32
N PHE A 88 6.20 16.34 -1.39
CA PHE A 88 7.45 17.00 -1.09
C PHE A 88 7.33 17.81 0.19
N TYR A 89 8.47 18.07 0.83
CA TYR A 89 8.54 18.93 1.99
C TYR A 89 9.54 20.06 1.73
N PRO A 90 9.23 21.34 2.04
CA PRO A 90 10.05 22.48 1.66
C PRO A 90 11.52 22.39 2.11
N SER A 91 11.81 21.77 3.26
CA SER A 91 13.20 21.61 3.74
C SER A 91 13.98 20.43 3.10
N MET A 92 13.34 19.71 2.18
CA MET A 92 13.87 18.58 1.41
C MET A 92 13.43 18.73 -0.06
N GLU A 93 13.84 19.84 -0.68
CA GLU A 93 13.60 20.12 -2.10
C GLU A 93 14.09 18.97 -3.00
N ASP A 94 13.37 18.74 -4.09
CA ASP A 94 13.58 17.67 -5.08
C ASP A 94 13.59 16.24 -4.49
N GLU A 95 13.19 16.07 -3.24
CA GLU A 95 13.20 14.78 -2.55
C GLU A 95 11.77 14.33 -2.25
N PRO A 96 11.22 13.40 -3.05
CA PRO A 96 9.88 12.87 -2.78
C PRO A 96 9.92 12.12 -1.45
N LEU A 97 8.96 12.39 -0.56
CA LEU A 97 8.84 11.67 0.71
C LEU A 97 7.96 10.43 0.56
N VAL A 98 6.87 10.59 -0.19
CA VAL A 98 5.94 9.55 -0.56
C VAL A 98 5.53 9.80 -2.00
N PHE A 99 5.45 8.74 -2.80
CA PHE A 99 4.75 8.84 -4.09
C PHE A 99 3.70 7.75 -4.22
N VAL A 100 2.74 8.04 -5.10
CA VAL A 100 1.53 7.27 -5.32
C VAL A 100 1.33 7.13 -6.81
N GLU A 101 1.30 5.88 -7.28
CA GLU A 101 0.98 5.56 -8.67
C GLU A 101 -0.48 5.11 -8.79
N VAL A 102 -1.16 5.64 -9.81
CA VAL A 102 -2.59 5.45 -10.05
C VAL A 102 -2.84 5.07 -11.50
N ALA A 103 -3.68 4.04 -11.70
CA ALA A 103 -4.19 3.63 -12.99
C ALA A 103 -5.68 3.97 -13.09
N LEU A 104 -6.11 4.60 -14.18
CA LEU A 104 -7.53 4.72 -14.50
C LEU A 104 -8.02 3.46 -15.20
N THR A 105 -9.14 2.90 -14.74
CA THR A 105 -9.70 1.64 -15.25
C THR A 105 -11.23 1.69 -15.29
N MET A 106 -11.84 0.77 -16.04
CA MET A 106 -13.30 0.59 -16.03
C MET A 106 -13.81 -0.06 -14.74
N ASN A 107 -13.05 -1.02 -14.20
CA ASN A 107 -13.44 -1.84 -13.06
C ASN A 107 -12.29 -1.96 -12.04
N ILE A 108 -12.60 -2.29 -10.78
CA ILE A 108 -11.60 -2.58 -9.76
C ILE A 108 -10.91 -3.91 -10.11
N PRO A 109 -9.59 -3.92 -10.41
CA PRO A 109 -8.88 -5.12 -10.83
C PRO A 109 -8.71 -6.09 -9.65
N SER A 110 -8.72 -7.37 -9.97
CA SER A 110 -8.39 -8.45 -9.03
C SER A 110 -6.97 -8.98 -9.23
N ASN A 111 -6.31 -8.66 -10.34
CA ASN A 111 -4.94 -9.07 -10.63
C ASN A 111 -4.09 -7.84 -11.00
N ILE A 112 -2.84 -7.81 -10.52
CA ILE A 112 -1.94 -6.67 -10.75
C ILE A 112 -1.46 -6.59 -12.20
N SER A 113 -1.39 -7.71 -12.91
CA SER A 113 -1.01 -7.78 -14.31
C SER A 113 -1.99 -7.03 -15.21
N ASP A 114 -3.26 -6.92 -14.83
CA ASP A 114 -4.25 -6.07 -15.52
C ASP A 114 -3.83 -4.59 -15.52
N VAL A 115 -2.98 -4.19 -14.57
CA VAL A 115 -2.48 -2.83 -14.38
C VAL A 115 -1.04 -2.68 -14.91
N LEU A 116 -0.16 -3.63 -14.64
CA LEU A 116 1.28 -3.51 -14.94
C LEU A 116 1.68 -4.01 -16.34
N ASN A 117 0.87 -4.85 -16.99
CA ASN A 117 1.22 -5.36 -18.32
C ASN A 117 1.33 -4.20 -19.33
N ILE A 118 2.46 -4.11 -20.01
CA ILE A 118 2.78 -3.06 -20.99
C ILE A 118 1.88 -3.20 -22.23
N GLU A 119 1.48 -4.42 -22.57
CA GLU A 119 0.64 -4.74 -23.75
C GLU A 119 -0.87 -4.68 -23.44
N ARG A 120 -1.26 -4.28 -22.23
CA ARG A 120 -2.68 -4.15 -21.87
C ARG A 120 -3.38 -3.13 -22.78
N GLN A 121 -4.70 -3.28 -22.90
CA GLN A 121 -5.54 -2.24 -23.48
C GLN A 121 -5.53 -1.00 -22.57
N LYS A 122 -5.15 0.14 -23.15
CA LYS A 122 -5.21 1.44 -22.46
C LYS A 122 -6.68 1.85 -22.30
N THR A 123 -7.01 2.40 -21.14
CA THR A 123 -8.36 2.93 -20.87
C THR A 123 -8.40 4.39 -21.34
N ASP A 124 -9.46 4.83 -22.00
CA ASP A 124 -9.67 6.27 -22.19
C ASP A 124 -9.99 6.90 -20.82
N PRO A 125 -9.25 7.91 -20.36
CA PRO A 125 -9.56 8.62 -19.11
C PRO A 125 -11.01 9.09 -19.01
N GLU A 126 -11.65 9.46 -20.12
CA GLU A 126 -13.04 9.92 -20.14
C GLU A 126 -14.06 8.79 -19.92
N GLU A 127 -13.70 7.55 -20.27
CA GLU A 127 -14.55 6.38 -20.06
C GLU A 127 -14.31 5.72 -18.71
N ALA A 128 -13.16 5.98 -18.08
CA ALA A 128 -12.77 5.36 -16.82
C ALA A 128 -13.79 5.62 -15.69
N SER A 129 -14.06 4.57 -14.89
CA SER A 129 -14.98 4.62 -13.75
C SER A 129 -14.26 4.44 -12.42
N CYS A 130 -13.02 3.93 -12.44
CA CYS A 130 -12.22 3.63 -11.26
C CYS A 130 -10.84 4.29 -11.34
N ALA A 131 -10.34 4.76 -10.20
CA ALA A 131 -8.94 5.11 -9.99
C ALA A 131 -8.30 4.09 -9.04
N ILE A 132 -7.28 3.40 -9.54
CA ILE A 132 -6.63 2.27 -8.89
C ILE A 132 -5.24 2.66 -8.39
N PHE A 133 -5.11 2.80 -7.07
CA PHE A 133 -3.85 3.03 -6.38
C PHE A 133 -3.08 1.70 -6.29
N TYR A 134 -2.14 1.48 -7.22
CA TYR A 134 -1.43 0.21 -7.34
C TYR A 134 -0.01 0.24 -6.76
N SER A 135 0.58 1.43 -6.56
CA SER A 135 1.82 1.58 -5.79
C SER A 135 1.75 2.79 -4.87
N ILE A 136 2.21 2.61 -3.62
CA ILE A 136 2.37 3.68 -2.63
C ILE A 136 3.68 3.43 -1.92
N SER A 137 4.68 4.26 -2.20
CA SER A 137 6.06 4.05 -1.78
C SER A 137 6.50 5.17 -0.84
N ASN A 138 7.00 4.81 0.35
CA ASN A 138 7.70 5.74 1.24
C ASN A 138 9.18 5.74 0.88
N CYS A 139 9.67 6.87 0.39
CA CYS A 139 10.99 7.01 -0.21
C CYS A 139 12.14 6.95 0.80
N HIS A 140 11.84 7.13 2.09
CA HIS A 140 12.87 7.20 3.12
C HIS A 140 12.58 6.23 4.26
N SER A 141 13.40 5.18 4.35
CA SER A 141 13.42 4.27 5.50
C SER A 141 13.72 5.01 6.82
N GLY A 142 14.50 6.09 6.76
CA GLY A 142 14.70 7.01 7.88
C GLY A 142 13.44 7.77 8.32
N LEU A 143 12.35 7.75 7.55
CA LEU A 143 11.05 8.30 7.95
C LEU A 143 10.06 7.19 8.33
N ALA A 144 10.53 5.94 8.51
CA ALA A 144 9.68 4.85 8.97
C ALA A 144 8.96 5.21 10.28
N GLY A 145 7.63 5.09 10.27
CA GLY A 145 6.77 5.39 11.42
C GLY A 145 6.58 6.88 11.72
N VAL A 146 7.10 7.79 10.88
CA VAL A 146 6.74 9.22 10.90
C VAL A 146 5.43 9.39 10.13
N SER A 147 4.47 10.10 10.72
CA SER A 147 3.20 10.39 10.04
C SER A 147 3.33 11.68 9.25
N PHE A 148 3.01 11.66 7.96
CA PHE A 148 2.88 12.87 7.12
C PHE A 148 1.45 13.44 7.14
N GLY A 149 0.69 13.09 8.17
CA GLY A 149 -0.76 13.27 8.21
C GLY A 149 -1.52 12.07 7.63
N ASN A 150 -2.76 11.93 8.08
CA ASN A 150 -3.71 11.01 7.49
C ASN A 150 -4.33 11.70 6.26
N PHE A 151 -4.89 10.92 5.32
CA PHE A 151 -5.58 11.41 4.12
C PHE A 151 -4.69 11.80 2.94
N LEU A 152 -3.47 11.26 2.82
CA LEU A 152 -2.66 11.38 1.59
C LEU A 152 -3.46 10.88 0.38
N ILE A 153 -4.09 9.73 0.54
CA ILE A 153 -4.87 9.10 -0.54
C ILE A 153 -6.16 9.87 -0.84
N LYS A 154 -6.79 10.48 0.17
CA LYS A 154 -7.94 11.38 -0.03
C LYS A 154 -7.55 12.59 -0.88
N GLN A 155 -6.37 13.17 -0.67
CA GLN A 155 -5.90 14.32 -1.46
C GLN A 155 -5.73 13.96 -2.93
N VAL A 156 -5.05 12.85 -3.22
CA VAL A 156 -4.87 12.36 -4.59
C VAL A 156 -6.22 12.01 -5.22
N ALA A 157 -7.07 11.27 -4.51
CA ALA A 157 -8.41 10.89 -4.99
C ALA A 157 -9.30 12.12 -5.25
N THR A 158 -9.25 13.15 -4.40
CA THR A 158 -10.00 14.39 -4.58
C THR A 158 -9.52 15.17 -5.80
N SER A 159 -8.19 15.25 -6.00
CA SER A 159 -7.60 15.86 -7.19
C SER A 159 -8.03 15.15 -8.47
N LEU A 160 -7.98 13.81 -8.48
CA LEU A 160 -8.46 13.00 -9.60
C LEU A 160 -9.97 13.15 -9.83
N LYS A 161 -10.79 13.21 -8.77
CA LYS A 161 -12.24 13.40 -8.87
C LYS A 161 -12.60 14.77 -9.45
N LEU A 162 -11.83 15.81 -9.11
CA LEU A 162 -12.01 17.15 -9.66
C LEU A 162 -11.67 17.18 -11.15
N ARG A 163 -10.59 16.49 -11.55
CA ARG A 163 -10.17 16.37 -12.95
C ARG A 163 -11.09 15.48 -13.79
N PHE A 164 -11.56 14.38 -13.21
CA PHE A 164 -12.40 13.37 -13.84
C PHE A 164 -13.68 13.14 -13.00
N PRO A 165 -14.70 14.01 -13.14
CA PRO A 165 -15.93 13.93 -12.36
C PRO A 165 -16.71 12.62 -12.51
N GLN A 166 -16.50 11.88 -13.61
CA GLN A 166 -17.10 10.58 -13.90
C GLN A 166 -16.58 9.45 -13.00
N LEU A 167 -15.39 9.56 -12.39
CA LEU A 167 -14.81 8.51 -11.55
C LEU A 167 -15.71 8.19 -10.36
N LYS A 168 -16.15 6.94 -10.24
CA LYS A 168 -17.10 6.48 -9.21
C LYS A 168 -16.40 5.79 -8.04
N LYS A 169 -15.29 5.10 -8.31
CA LYS A 169 -14.59 4.27 -7.33
C LYS A 169 -13.13 4.64 -7.21
N PHE A 170 -12.65 4.75 -5.98
CA PHE A 170 -11.25 4.94 -5.64
C PHE A 170 -10.82 3.71 -4.86
N ALA A 171 -9.97 2.88 -5.44
CA ALA A 171 -9.62 1.59 -4.86
C ALA A 171 -8.12 1.32 -4.98
N THR A 172 -7.58 0.43 -4.16
CA THR A 172 -6.19 -0.01 -4.29
C THR A 172 -6.14 -1.43 -4.84
N ILE A 173 -4.96 -1.86 -5.27
CA ILE A 173 -4.59 -3.27 -5.33
C ILE A 173 -3.28 -3.42 -4.55
N SER A 174 -3.40 -3.86 -3.30
CA SER A 174 -2.33 -3.76 -2.29
C SER A 174 -1.76 -5.14 -1.93
N PRO A 175 -0.45 -5.25 -1.68
CA PRO A 175 0.18 -6.50 -1.26
C PRO A 175 -0.19 -6.88 0.19
N ALA A 176 0.01 -8.16 0.52
CA ALA A 176 -0.20 -8.72 1.86
C ALA A 176 1.12 -9.25 2.48
N PRO A 177 2.10 -8.37 2.78
CA PRO A 177 3.51 -8.75 2.96
C PRO A 177 3.79 -9.73 4.11
N MET A 178 2.89 -9.78 5.10
CA MET A 178 3.06 -10.57 6.32
C MET A 178 2.10 -11.77 6.39
N PHE A 179 1.30 -12.02 5.35
CA PHE A 179 0.26 -13.05 5.38
C PHE A 179 0.85 -14.47 5.43
N ARG A 180 1.86 -14.78 4.61
CA ARG A 180 2.46 -16.12 4.58
C ARG A 180 3.11 -16.49 5.91
N SER A 181 3.89 -15.57 6.48
CA SER A 181 4.56 -15.80 7.77
C SER A 181 3.54 -15.96 8.90
N TRP A 182 2.48 -15.17 8.90
CA TRP A 182 1.37 -15.33 9.84
C TRP A 182 0.69 -16.70 9.68
N LEU A 183 0.32 -17.10 8.46
CA LEU A 183 -0.37 -18.37 8.21
C LEU A 183 0.49 -19.57 8.62
N GLN A 184 1.81 -19.51 8.37
CA GLN A 184 2.76 -20.52 8.79
C GLN A 184 2.89 -20.60 10.31
N ALA A 185 2.83 -19.48 11.03
CA ALA A 185 2.83 -19.48 12.49
C ALA A 185 1.56 -20.13 13.06
N GLN A 186 0.41 -19.97 12.41
CA GLN A 186 -0.84 -20.64 12.80
C GLN A 186 -0.86 -22.15 12.47
N ALA A 187 0.06 -22.62 11.62
CA ALA A 187 0.10 -24.03 11.21
C ALA A 187 0.45 -24.98 12.37
N GLY A 188 1.18 -24.50 13.38
CA GLY A 188 1.49 -25.29 14.58
C GLY A 188 0.24 -25.73 15.35
N ASP A 189 -0.85 -24.97 15.22
CA ASP A 189 -2.07 -25.14 16.00
C ASP A 189 -3.20 -25.85 15.21
N SER A 190 -2.99 -26.16 13.92
CA SER A 190 -4.04 -26.75 13.06
C SER A 190 -3.49 -27.60 11.90
N PRO A 191 -3.78 -28.92 11.87
CA PRO A 191 -3.45 -29.79 10.74
C PRO A 191 -4.02 -29.31 9.40
N GLU A 192 -5.19 -28.68 9.42
CA GLU A 192 -5.83 -28.12 8.22
C GLU A 192 -5.02 -26.96 7.62
N ILE A 193 -4.40 -26.12 8.46
CA ILE A 193 -3.55 -25.03 8.00
C ILE A 193 -2.22 -25.58 7.46
N VAL A 194 -1.66 -26.63 8.08
CA VAL A 194 -0.47 -27.33 7.56
C VAL A 194 -0.71 -27.85 6.14
N ASP A 195 -1.85 -28.51 5.92
CA ASP A 195 -2.25 -29.00 4.60
C ASP A 195 -2.43 -27.84 3.60
N LEU A 196 -3.12 -26.77 3.99
CA LEU A 196 -3.30 -25.60 3.12
C LEU A 196 -1.96 -25.00 2.68
N VAL A 197 -1.02 -24.79 3.60
CA VAL A 197 0.31 -24.25 3.29
C VAL A 197 1.09 -25.17 2.35
N LYS A 198 0.94 -26.49 2.46
CA LYS A 198 1.55 -27.46 1.53
C LYS A 198 0.91 -27.38 0.15
N GLN A 199 -0.41 -27.26 0.07
CA GLN A 199 -1.14 -27.13 -1.20
C GLN A 199 -0.77 -25.84 -1.94
N CYS A 200 -0.67 -24.70 -1.23
CA CYS A 200 -0.26 -23.42 -1.81
C CYS A 200 1.14 -23.44 -2.44
N LYS A 201 2.00 -24.40 -2.09
CA LYS A 201 3.34 -24.57 -2.68
C LYS A 201 3.35 -25.46 -3.93
N LYS A 202 2.28 -26.20 -4.19
CA LYS A 202 2.20 -27.19 -5.27
C LYS A 202 1.23 -26.76 -6.35
N GLU A 203 -0.04 -26.64 -5.99
CA GLU A 203 -1.13 -26.43 -6.93
C GLU A 203 -2.22 -25.58 -6.28
N LEU A 204 -2.60 -24.51 -6.97
CA LEU A 204 -3.62 -23.59 -6.53
C LEU A 204 -4.94 -23.92 -7.24
N THR A 205 -5.81 -24.65 -6.56
CA THR A 205 -7.18 -24.97 -7.02
C THR A 205 -8.22 -24.02 -6.42
N ASP A 206 -9.44 -24.01 -6.94
CA ASP A 206 -10.54 -23.18 -6.40
C ASP A 206 -10.84 -23.47 -4.92
N SER A 207 -10.67 -24.73 -4.50
CA SER A 207 -10.79 -25.13 -3.09
C SER A 207 -9.69 -24.48 -2.23
N VAL A 208 -8.45 -24.47 -2.73
CA VAL A 208 -7.31 -23.81 -2.06
C VAL A 208 -7.55 -22.31 -1.97
N TYR A 209 -8.02 -21.67 -3.04
CA TYR A 209 -8.35 -20.24 -3.04
C TYR A 209 -9.44 -19.91 -2.03
N SER A 210 -10.47 -20.75 -1.90
CA SER A 210 -11.55 -20.55 -0.94
C SER A 210 -11.04 -20.63 0.50
N ARG A 211 -10.19 -21.61 0.81
CA ARG A 211 -9.53 -21.74 2.11
C ARG A 211 -8.56 -20.60 2.40
N LEU A 212 -7.83 -20.13 1.38
CA LEU A 212 -6.95 -18.96 1.49
C LEU A 212 -7.74 -17.69 1.81
N ARG A 213 -8.86 -17.44 1.12
CA ARG A 213 -9.75 -16.30 1.41
C ARG A 213 -10.27 -16.35 2.83
N TYR A 214 -10.70 -17.53 3.31
CA TYR A 214 -11.13 -17.72 4.70
C TYR A 214 -10.03 -17.33 5.69
N GLN A 215 -8.81 -17.86 5.52
CA GLN A 215 -7.70 -17.54 6.42
C GLN A 215 -7.25 -16.07 6.30
N ALA A 216 -7.29 -15.49 5.12
CA ALA A 216 -7.00 -14.07 4.91
C ALA A 216 -8.05 -13.16 5.57
N ALA A 217 -9.33 -13.52 5.53
CA ALA A 217 -10.37 -12.80 6.26
C ALA A 217 -10.10 -12.84 7.77
N ARG A 218 -9.73 -14.01 8.32
CA ARG A 218 -9.32 -14.13 9.73
C ARG A 218 -8.10 -13.27 10.05
N TYR A 219 -7.10 -13.29 9.18
CA TYR A 219 -5.89 -12.49 9.29
C TYR A 219 -6.20 -10.99 9.38
N TYR A 220 -6.97 -10.45 8.44
CA TYR A 220 -7.24 -9.01 8.41
C TYR A 220 -8.19 -8.55 9.52
N LEU A 221 -9.18 -9.36 9.90
CA LEU A 221 -10.21 -8.96 10.87
C LEU A 221 -9.80 -9.23 12.31
N PHE A 222 -9.07 -10.31 12.59
CA PHE A 222 -8.79 -10.76 13.97
C PHE A 222 -7.32 -10.79 14.34
N ALA A 223 -6.36 -10.95 13.41
CA ALA A 223 -4.96 -10.96 13.80
C ALA A 223 -4.52 -9.56 14.23
N LYS A 224 -4.00 -9.44 15.45
CA LYS A 224 -3.52 -8.18 16.03
C LYS A 224 -2.03 -8.23 16.34
N ASN A 225 -1.37 -7.08 16.27
CA ASN A 225 -0.01 -6.89 16.78
C ASN A 225 -0.03 -6.61 18.30
N ALA A 226 1.15 -6.41 18.91
CA ALA A 226 1.27 -6.11 20.33
C ALA A 226 0.58 -4.79 20.77
N GLY A 227 0.28 -3.89 19.83
CA GLY A 227 -0.44 -2.64 20.06
C GLY A 227 -1.94 -2.73 19.80
N ASN A 228 -2.50 -3.95 19.67
CA ASN A 228 -3.92 -4.19 19.35
C ASN A 228 -4.39 -3.62 18.00
N GLU A 229 -3.47 -3.32 17.08
CA GLU A 229 -3.78 -2.93 15.70
C GLU A 229 -3.79 -4.18 14.79
N PRO A 230 -4.47 -4.17 13.63
CA PRO A 230 -4.35 -5.23 12.61
C PRO A 230 -2.90 -5.63 12.36
N PHE A 231 -2.62 -6.93 12.25
CA PHE A 231 -1.26 -7.46 12.15
C PHE A 231 -0.52 -7.00 10.89
N ASP A 232 -1.25 -6.79 9.79
CA ASP A 232 -0.68 -6.39 8.51
C ASP A 232 -0.30 -4.90 8.46
N PRO A 233 0.95 -4.53 8.12
CA PRO A 233 1.36 -3.13 8.02
C PRO A 233 0.63 -2.34 6.93
N VAL A 234 0.30 -2.98 5.80
CA VAL A 234 -0.37 -2.35 4.67
C VAL A 234 -1.84 -2.11 5.01
N ALA A 235 -2.50 -3.05 5.69
CA ALA A 235 -3.83 -2.83 6.26
C ALA A 235 -3.85 -1.64 7.22
N ARG A 236 -2.92 -1.58 8.17
CA ARG A 236 -2.83 -0.44 9.09
C ARG A 236 -2.70 0.88 8.33
N PHE A 237 -1.88 0.92 7.28
CA PHE A 237 -1.73 2.13 6.46
C PHE A 237 -3.06 2.55 5.81
N HIS A 238 -3.75 1.65 5.13
CA HIS A 238 -5.00 1.97 4.43
C HIS A 238 -6.15 2.31 5.39
N LEU A 239 -6.28 1.56 6.49
CA LEU A 239 -7.30 1.82 7.51
C LEU A 239 -7.06 3.14 8.25
N LYS A 240 -5.79 3.51 8.54
CA LYS A 240 -5.44 4.85 9.02
C LYS A 240 -5.77 5.94 8.02
N ASN A 241 -5.88 5.64 6.73
CA ASN A 241 -6.33 6.58 5.71
C ASN A 241 -7.85 6.49 5.43
N GLY A 242 -8.61 5.77 6.26
CA GLY A 242 -10.08 5.70 6.18
C GLY A 242 -10.62 4.74 5.12
N ALA A 243 -9.79 3.83 4.62
CA ALA A 243 -10.21 2.86 3.62
C ALA A 243 -11.07 1.74 4.22
N ILE A 244 -11.85 1.08 3.35
CA ILE A 244 -12.64 -0.10 3.63
C ILE A 244 -11.93 -1.31 3.03
N LEU A 245 -11.78 -2.40 3.78
CA LEU A 245 -11.32 -3.67 3.25
C LEU A 245 -12.38 -4.26 2.31
N GLU A 246 -12.17 -4.16 1.00
CA GLU A 246 -13.22 -4.42 0.01
C GLU A 246 -13.22 -5.87 -0.48
N ARG A 247 -12.06 -6.37 -0.91
CA ARG A 247 -11.96 -7.68 -1.56
C ARG A 247 -10.59 -8.33 -1.34
N ILE A 248 -10.60 -9.64 -1.15
CA ILE A 248 -9.40 -10.48 -1.05
C ILE A 248 -9.23 -11.22 -2.38
N ASN A 249 -8.08 -11.06 -3.02
CA ASN A 249 -7.76 -11.59 -4.33
C ASN A 249 -6.61 -12.61 -4.23
N PRO A 250 -6.90 -13.92 -4.13
CA PRO A 250 -5.90 -14.96 -4.35
C PRO A 250 -5.40 -14.94 -5.79
N ALA A 251 -4.16 -15.36 -6.02
CA ALA A 251 -3.52 -15.40 -7.35
C ALA A 251 -3.60 -14.06 -8.10
N ALA A 252 -3.45 -12.96 -7.36
CA ALA A 252 -3.49 -11.60 -7.88
C ALA A 252 -2.12 -11.10 -8.35
N ASP A 253 -1.03 -11.68 -7.85
CA ASP A 253 0.34 -11.32 -8.20
C ASP A 253 1.20 -12.59 -8.19
N ASP A 254 1.68 -12.99 -9.37
CA ASP A 254 2.47 -14.19 -9.59
C ASP A 254 3.99 -13.96 -9.42
N SER A 255 4.40 -12.73 -9.08
CA SER A 255 5.80 -12.42 -8.83
C SER A 255 6.37 -13.28 -7.69
N GLU A 256 7.66 -13.59 -7.80
CA GLU A 256 8.35 -14.36 -6.76
C GLU A 256 8.22 -13.69 -5.38
N LYS A 257 8.35 -12.36 -5.33
CA LYS A 257 8.19 -11.56 -4.13
C LYS A 257 6.82 -11.75 -3.47
N SER A 258 5.73 -11.64 -4.24
CA SER A 258 4.38 -11.81 -3.70
C SER A 258 4.13 -13.24 -3.26
N ASN A 259 4.64 -14.24 -4.00
CA ASN A 259 4.57 -15.64 -3.60
C ASN A 259 5.33 -15.94 -2.29
N GLN A 260 6.50 -15.33 -2.11
CA GLN A 260 7.27 -15.42 -0.86
C GLN A 260 6.59 -14.74 0.33
N GLN A 261 5.83 -13.67 0.08
CA GLN A 261 5.17 -12.87 1.11
C GLN A 261 3.76 -13.33 1.48
N SER A 262 3.00 -13.86 0.52
CA SER A 262 1.54 -13.99 0.64
C SER A 262 0.89 -15.10 -0.19
N PHE A 263 1.67 -15.95 -0.88
CA PHE A 263 1.14 -16.91 -1.87
C PHE A 263 0.40 -16.22 -3.03
N GLY A 264 0.87 -15.04 -3.44
CA GLY A 264 0.28 -14.27 -4.53
C GLY A 264 -1.04 -13.58 -4.18
N LEU A 265 -1.33 -13.42 -2.89
CA LEU A 265 -2.54 -12.78 -2.40
C LEU A 265 -2.38 -11.25 -2.38
N MET A 266 -3.33 -10.56 -3.00
CA MET A 266 -3.48 -9.11 -2.89
C MET A 266 -4.87 -8.74 -2.39
N VAL A 267 -5.05 -7.48 -2.05
CA VAL A 267 -6.26 -6.97 -1.43
C VAL A 267 -6.66 -5.64 -2.05
N ASN A 268 -7.95 -5.49 -2.35
CA ASN A 268 -8.48 -4.18 -2.68
C ASN A 268 -8.96 -3.47 -1.42
N TYR A 269 -8.49 -2.25 -1.21
CA TYR A 269 -9.10 -1.31 -0.26
C TYR A 269 -9.87 -0.23 -1.03
N VAL A 270 -11.07 0.13 -0.59
CA VAL A 270 -11.88 1.19 -1.22
C VAL A 270 -11.90 2.44 -0.36
N TYR A 271 -11.72 3.60 -1.00
CA TYR A 271 -11.85 4.92 -0.38
C TYR A 271 -13.19 5.54 -0.79
N ASP A 272 -14.17 5.46 0.12
CA ASP A 272 -15.39 6.24 0.00
C ASP A 272 -15.14 7.67 0.50
N LEU A 273 -14.96 8.61 -0.43
CA LEU A 273 -14.57 9.99 -0.12
C LEU A 273 -15.49 10.68 0.90
N ALA A 274 -16.77 10.30 0.95
CA ALA A 274 -17.73 10.84 1.91
C ALA A 274 -17.56 10.27 3.32
N ARG A 275 -17.00 9.06 3.45
CA ARG A 275 -16.87 8.32 4.72
C ARG A 275 -15.44 8.14 5.21
N VAL A 276 -14.44 8.59 4.44
CA VAL A 276 -13.02 8.45 4.77
C VAL A 276 -12.69 9.03 6.15
N GLU A 277 -13.28 10.16 6.54
CA GLU A 277 -13.03 10.79 7.85
C GLU A 277 -13.65 9.98 8.99
N ASP A 278 -14.92 9.57 8.85
CA ASP A 278 -15.59 8.71 9.85
C ASP A 278 -14.87 7.38 10.05
N ASN A 279 -14.48 6.73 8.94
CA ASN A 279 -13.75 5.47 8.97
C ASN A 279 -12.39 5.64 9.65
N HIS A 280 -11.69 6.74 9.33
CA HIS A 280 -10.42 7.09 9.97
C HIS A 280 -10.60 7.26 11.49
N GLU A 281 -11.56 8.07 11.92
CA GLU A 281 -11.79 8.32 13.34
C GLU A 281 -12.12 7.03 14.09
N ASN A 282 -13.00 6.20 13.52
CA ASN A 282 -13.39 4.94 14.13
C ASN A 282 -12.19 3.98 14.26
N TYR A 283 -11.33 3.91 13.24
CA TYR A 283 -10.11 3.13 13.30
C TYR A 283 -9.11 3.67 14.35
N MET A 284 -8.95 4.99 14.43
CA MET A 284 -8.03 5.61 15.40
C MET A 284 -8.50 5.43 16.85
N LYS A 285 -9.81 5.45 17.09
CA LYS A 285 -10.41 5.28 18.43
C LYS A 285 -10.50 3.82 18.86
N ASN A 286 -10.95 2.94 17.97
CA ASN A 286 -11.40 1.59 18.33
C ASN A 286 -10.57 0.47 17.67
N HIS A 287 -9.64 0.79 16.76
CA HIS A 287 -8.94 -0.17 15.89
C HIS A 287 -9.88 -1.11 15.14
N GLN A 288 -11.12 -0.64 14.88
CA GLN A 288 -12.12 -1.39 14.15
C GLN A 288 -11.77 -1.45 12.66
N VAL A 289 -11.76 -2.66 12.11
CA VAL A 289 -11.56 -2.88 10.67
C VAL A 289 -12.92 -2.78 9.97
N VAL A 290 -13.12 -1.73 9.19
CA VAL A 290 -14.29 -1.62 8.31
C VAL A 290 -14.05 -2.49 7.08
N CYS A 291 -14.98 -3.39 6.77
CA CYS A 291 -14.88 -4.29 5.61
C CYS A 291 -16.21 -4.39 4.86
N SER A 292 -16.15 -4.84 3.60
CA SER A 292 -17.33 -5.11 2.79
C SER A 292 -18.07 -6.37 3.26
N SER A 293 -19.33 -6.51 2.88
CA SER A 293 -20.10 -7.73 3.13
C SER A 293 -19.49 -8.95 2.44
N GLN A 294 -18.74 -8.77 1.34
CA GLN A 294 -18.09 -9.88 0.67
C GLN A 294 -16.97 -10.46 1.54
N VAL A 295 -16.23 -9.62 2.25
CA VAL A 295 -15.16 -10.06 3.16
C VAL A 295 -15.74 -10.71 4.41
N SER A 296 -16.78 -10.12 5.02
CA SER A 296 -17.37 -10.69 6.24
C SER A 296 -18.00 -12.06 6.00
N LYS A 297 -18.66 -12.26 4.86
CA LYS A 297 -19.27 -13.55 4.47
C LYS A 297 -18.27 -14.68 4.27
N LEU A 298 -16.98 -14.38 4.12
CA LEU A 298 -15.95 -15.42 4.07
C LEU A 298 -15.83 -16.20 5.38
N LEU A 299 -16.37 -15.68 6.49
CA LEU A 299 -16.25 -16.28 7.82
C LEU A 299 -17.49 -17.04 8.32
N GLY A 300 -18.57 -17.06 7.53
CA GLY A 300 -19.88 -17.56 7.95
C GLY A 300 -20.80 -16.42 8.36
#